data_AF-X1FQA9-F1
#
_entry.id   AF-X1FQA9-F1
#
_cell.length_a   1.000
_cell.length_b   1.000
_cell.length_c   1.000
_cell.angle_alpha   90.00
_cell.angle_beta   90.00
_cell.angle_gamma   90.00
#
_symmetry.space_group_name_H-M   'P 1'
#
loop_
_entity.id
_entity.type
_entity.pdbx_description
1 polymer ?
#
loop_
_entity_poly.entity_id
_entity_poly.type
_entity_poly.pdbx_seq_one_letter_code
_entity_poly.pdbx_strand_id
1 'polypeptide(L)'
;MGTRRVLRWRRLSATALAALLALAAQAAAQEPWHAPAMPYRLQLDVAGAPRRGGIDTALVNLAEQSGLCRPDGADICVTTRSGDAVPHRIEVRRDATFDVFFRVSEDCDRFHLYYGSGQAQSQHEEWAESPGGLFLETRPIRQPVRRAADLPGAVRRNSDSFDRKPWAQIWDMENPFGRDDLYLSIYEGTLYCPERGRYVFAVNSDDAAFFAIEG
;
A
#
# COMPACT_ATOMS: atom_id res chain seq x y z
N MET A 1 -52.92 11.63 -54.89
CA MET A 1 -52.50 10.31 -54.37
C MET A 1 -51.55 10.53 -53.20
N GLY A 2 -52.05 10.47 -51.97
CA GLY A 2 -51.27 10.73 -50.75
C GLY A 2 -51.39 9.54 -49.81
N THR A 3 -50.38 8.67 -49.80
CA THR A 3 -50.31 7.51 -48.90
C THR A 3 -49.71 7.92 -47.55
N ARG A 4 -50.58 8.08 -46.54
CA ARG A 4 -50.16 8.23 -45.14
C ARG A 4 -49.59 6.91 -44.63
N ARG A 5 -48.27 6.86 -44.38
CA ARG A 5 -47.62 5.78 -43.64
C ARG A 5 -47.91 5.98 -42.15
N VAL A 6 -48.77 5.12 -41.60
CA VAL A 6 -48.99 5.00 -40.16
C VAL A 6 -47.77 4.29 -39.56
N LEU A 7 -46.93 5.03 -38.85
CA LEU A 7 -45.78 4.49 -38.14
C LEU A 7 -46.31 3.64 -36.97
N ARG A 8 -46.32 2.31 -37.14
CA ARG A 8 -46.56 1.37 -36.03
C ARG A 8 -45.38 1.48 -35.06
N TRP A 9 -45.54 2.28 -34.02
CA TRP A 9 -44.68 2.22 -32.83
C TRP A 9 -44.86 0.82 -32.23
N ARG A 10 -43.95 -0.08 -32.61
CA ARG A 10 -43.80 -1.38 -31.99
C ARG A 10 -43.60 -1.13 -30.51
N ARG A 11 -44.42 -1.80 -29.70
CA ARG A 11 -44.20 -2.01 -28.27
C ARG A 11 -42.77 -2.52 -28.11
N LEU A 12 -41.82 -1.61 -27.89
CA LEU A 12 -40.48 -1.93 -27.41
C LEU A 12 -40.68 -2.31 -25.95
N SER A 13 -41.04 -3.59 -25.84
CA SER A 13 -41.06 -4.49 -24.71
C SER A 13 -40.51 -3.92 -23.40
N ALA A 14 -41.40 -3.72 -22.43
CA ALA A 14 -41.06 -3.45 -21.03
C ALA A 14 -40.01 -4.46 -20.47
N THR A 15 -39.93 -5.66 -21.05
CA THR A 15 -38.90 -6.67 -20.76
C THR A 15 -37.47 -6.26 -21.14
N ALA A 16 -37.27 -5.51 -22.23
CA ALA A 16 -35.92 -5.03 -22.60
C ALA A 16 -35.43 -3.95 -21.62
N LEU A 17 -36.34 -3.08 -21.18
CA LEU A 17 -36.04 -2.06 -20.17
C LEU A 17 -35.79 -2.69 -18.78
N ALA A 18 -36.58 -3.69 -18.40
CA ALA A 18 -36.38 -4.42 -17.14
C ALA A 18 -35.05 -5.19 -17.12
N ALA A 19 -34.64 -5.81 -18.23
CA ALA A 19 -33.35 -6.48 -18.34
C ALA A 19 -32.16 -5.50 -18.23
N LEU A 20 -32.27 -4.32 -18.86
CA LEU A 20 -31.27 -3.25 -18.75
C LEU A 20 -31.16 -2.71 -17.32
N LEU A 21 -32.27 -2.55 -16.61
CA LEU A 21 -32.29 -2.10 -15.21
C LEU A 21 -31.72 -3.17 -14.26
N ALA A 22 -31.98 -4.46 -14.49
CA ALA A 22 -31.40 -5.54 -13.69
C ALA A 22 -29.87 -5.65 -13.88
N LEU A 23 -29.37 -5.48 -15.11
CA LEU A 23 -27.95 -5.43 -15.41
C LEU A 23 -27.26 -4.22 -14.79
N ALA A 24 -27.92 -3.05 -14.81
CA ALA A 24 -27.41 -1.85 -14.14
C ALA A 24 -27.38 -1.99 -12.61
N ALA A 25 -28.37 -2.65 -12.01
CA ALA A 25 -28.42 -2.91 -10.57
C ALA A 25 -27.34 -3.90 -10.10
N GLN A 26 -26.99 -4.90 -10.93
CA GLN A 26 -25.87 -5.81 -10.65
C GLN A 26 -24.51 -5.13 -10.80
N ALA A 27 -24.35 -4.21 -11.75
CA ALA A 27 -23.13 -3.40 -11.88
C ALA A 27 -22.98 -2.36 -10.75
N ALA A 28 -24.09 -1.95 -10.11
CA ALA A 28 -24.11 -1.00 -9.01
C ALA A 28 -24.21 -1.65 -7.62
N ALA A 29 -24.21 -2.98 -7.53
CA ALA A 29 -24.19 -3.68 -6.25
C ALA A 29 -22.88 -3.32 -5.53
N GLN A 30 -22.99 -2.57 -4.43
CA GLN A 30 -21.86 -2.35 -3.53
C GLN A 30 -21.28 -3.70 -3.14
N GLU A 31 -19.94 -3.81 -3.11
CA GLU A 31 -19.28 -5.00 -2.62
C GLU A 31 -19.83 -5.34 -1.23
N PRO A 32 -20.28 -6.58 -1.00
CA PRO A 32 -20.85 -6.96 0.28
C PRO A 32 -19.79 -6.79 1.37
N TRP A 33 -20.14 -6.06 2.42
CA TRP A 33 -19.28 -5.93 3.60
C TRP A 33 -19.41 -7.17 4.46
N HIS A 34 -18.28 -7.76 4.85
CA HIS A 34 -18.23 -9.10 5.43
C HIS A 34 -18.18 -9.12 6.96
N ALA A 35 -17.89 -7.98 7.58
CA ALA A 35 -17.82 -7.84 9.04
C ALA A 35 -18.80 -6.75 9.55
N PRO A 36 -20.12 -6.99 9.55
CA PRO A 36 -21.12 -5.98 9.91
C PRO A 36 -21.05 -5.52 11.38
N ALA A 37 -20.40 -6.30 12.25
CA ALA A 37 -20.15 -5.94 13.64
C ALA A 37 -19.01 -4.92 13.81
N MET A 38 -18.25 -4.64 12.76
CA MET A 38 -17.12 -3.71 12.78
C MET A 38 -17.59 -2.32 12.35
N PRO A 39 -17.45 -1.30 13.21
CA PRO A 39 -18.02 0.03 12.95
C PRO A 39 -17.28 0.80 11.85
N TYR A 40 -15.99 0.52 11.65
CA TYR A 40 -15.16 1.22 10.68
C TYR A 40 -14.49 0.26 9.70
N ARG A 41 -14.19 0.79 8.51
CA ARG A 41 -13.60 0.03 7.41
C ARG A 41 -12.81 0.88 6.43
N LEU A 42 -11.80 0.27 5.82
CA LEU A 42 -11.05 0.79 4.68
C LEU A 42 -11.07 -0.23 3.54
N GLN A 43 -11.16 0.27 2.31
CA GLN A 43 -10.86 -0.54 1.12
C GLN A 43 -9.41 -0.30 0.74
N LEU A 44 -8.67 -1.39 0.55
CA LEU A 44 -7.26 -1.37 0.21
C LEU A 44 -7.08 -2.03 -1.15
N ASP A 45 -6.49 -1.29 -2.08
CA ASP A 45 -6.04 -1.82 -3.37
C ASP A 45 -4.52 -1.96 -3.33
N VAL A 46 -4.00 -3.14 -3.66
CA VAL A 46 -2.56 -3.41 -3.74
C VAL A 46 -2.15 -3.59 -5.19
N ALA A 47 -0.86 -3.39 -5.50
CA ALA A 47 -0.35 -3.67 -6.84
C ALA A 47 -0.58 -5.14 -7.18
N GLY A 48 -1.08 -5.47 -8.38
CA GLY A 48 -1.32 -6.85 -8.81
C GLY A 48 -0.05 -7.71 -8.89
N ALA A 49 -0.20 -9.04 -8.87
CA ALA A 49 0.90 -9.99 -8.76
C ALA A 49 2.10 -9.76 -9.70
N PRO A 50 1.93 -9.44 -11.00
CA PRO A 50 3.06 -9.18 -11.88
C PRO A 50 3.94 -8.01 -11.42
N ARG A 51 3.35 -7.01 -10.75
CA ARG A 51 4.06 -5.84 -10.20
C ARG A 51 4.78 -6.12 -8.89
N ARG A 52 4.35 -7.15 -8.17
CA ARG A 52 4.87 -7.52 -6.85
C ARG A 52 6.11 -8.40 -6.92
N GLY A 53 6.30 -9.17 -8.00
CA GLY A 53 7.56 -9.89 -8.23
C GLY A 53 8.01 -10.80 -7.07
N GLY A 54 7.05 -11.45 -6.38
CA GLY A 54 7.32 -12.29 -5.20
C GLY A 54 7.04 -11.61 -3.86
N ILE A 55 6.84 -10.30 -3.83
CA ILE A 55 6.36 -9.58 -2.63
C ILE A 55 4.95 -10.09 -2.27
N ASP A 56 4.82 -10.60 -1.06
CA ASP A 56 3.58 -11.17 -0.53
C ASP A 56 3.08 -10.47 0.74
N THR A 57 3.77 -9.44 1.20
CA THR A 57 3.34 -8.64 2.36
C THR A 57 3.04 -7.21 1.93
N ALA A 58 1.80 -6.77 2.19
CA ALA A 58 1.42 -5.37 2.11
C ALA A 58 1.44 -4.72 3.50
N LEU A 59 1.65 -3.41 3.51
CA LEU A 59 1.63 -2.57 4.71
C LEU A 59 0.63 -1.43 4.50
N VAL A 60 -0.18 -1.18 5.52
CA VAL A 60 -0.97 0.05 5.66
C VAL A 60 -0.73 0.65 7.04
N ASN A 61 -0.49 1.96 7.08
CA ASN A 61 -0.41 2.72 8.32
C ASN A 61 -1.79 3.32 8.63
N LEU A 62 -2.31 3.08 9.83
CA LEU A 62 -3.61 3.56 10.29
C LEU A 62 -3.51 4.88 11.08
N ALA A 63 -2.56 5.78 10.75
CA ALA A 63 -2.23 7.01 11.48
C ALA A 63 -3.42 7.61 12.27
N GLU A 64 -4.37 8.21 11.57
CA GLU A 64 -5.51 8.90 12.17
C GLU A 64 -6.58 7.94 12.73
N GLN A 65 -6.64 6.71 12.22
CA GLN A 65 -7.62 5.70 12.61
C GLN A 65 -7.23 4.93 13.87
N SER A 66 -5.95 4.98 14.27
CA SER A 66 -5.42 4.20 15.39
C SER A 66 -6.13 4.54 16.70
N GLY A 67 -6.53 5.81 16.90
CA GLY A 67 -7.30 6.24 18.07
C GLY A 67 -8.71 5.66 18.19
N LEU A 68 -9.21 4.98 17.15
CA LEU A 68 -10.52 4.31 17.13
C LEU A 68 -10.43 2.82 17.46
N CYS A 69 -9.23 2.25 17.51
CA CYS A 69 -9.02 0.83 17.77
C CYS A 69 -8.68 0.61 19.25
N ARG A 70 -8.57 -0.66 19.64
CA ARG A 70 -7.96 -1.02 20.93
C ARG A 70 -6.49 -0.58 20.97
N PRO A 71 -5.91 -0.30 22.15
CA PRO A 71 -4.50 0.09 22.28
C PRO A 71 -3.49 -0.95 21.76
N ASP A 72 -3.90 -2.22 21.71
CA ASP A 72 -3.11 -3.34 21.20
C ASP A 72 -3.39 -3.63 19.71
N GLY A 73 -4.32 -2.90 19.09
CA GLY A 73 -4.79 -3.14 17.73
C GLY A 73 -5.50 -4.48 17.54
N ALA A 74 -5.82 -5.22 18.61
CA ALA A 74 -6.35 -6.56 18.50
C ALA A 74 -7.76 -6.61 17.90
N ASP A 75 -8.47 -5.48 17.81
CA ASP A 75 -9.77 -5.38 17.14
C ASP A 75 -9.67 -5.02 15.65
N ILE A 76 -8.48 -5.14 15.06
CA ILE A 76 -8.27 -4.99 13.62
C ILE A 76 -8.39 -6.36 12.96
N CYS A 77 -8.98 -6.42 11.77
CA CYS A 77 -8.89 -7.59 10.91
C CYS A 77 -8.83 -7.20 9.42
N VAL A 78 -8.25 -8.09 8.62
CA VAL A 78 -8.15 -7.93 7.16
C VAL A 78 -8.87 -9.08 6.49
N THR A 79 -9.67 -8.78 5.47
CA THR A 79 -10.33 -9.78 4.64
C THR A 79 -10.04 -9.55 3.17
N THR A 80 -10.15 -10.61 2.37
CA THR A 80 -10.25 -10.51 0.92
C THR A 80 -11.59 -9.88 0.53
N ARG A 81 -11.74 -9.57 -0.77
CA ARG A 81 -13.02 -9.16 -1.37
C ARG A 81 -14.16 -10.18 -1.17
N SER A 82 -13.84 -11.48 -1.07
CA SER A 82 -14.83 -12.55 -0.80
C SER A 82 -15.21 -12.66 0.67
N GLY A 83 -14.51 -11.94 1.56
CA GLY A 83 -14.75 -11.98 3.01
C GLY A 83 -13.90 -13.02 3.73
N ASP A 84 -12.98 -13.68 3.02
CA ASP A 84 -12.06 -14.62 3.63
C ASP A 84 -11.06 -13.87 4.49
N ALA A 85 -10.82 -14.40 5.68
CA ALA A 85 -9.81 -13.92 6.60
C ALA A 85 -8.41 -13.91 5.97
N VAL A 86 -7.66 -12.83 6.20
CA VAL A 86 -6.28 -12.68 5.72
C VAL A 86 -5.32 -12.66 6.91
N PRO A 87 -4.25 -13.48 6.89
CA PRO A 87 -3.19 -13.40 7.88
C PRO A 87 -2.62 -11.98 7.97
N HIS A 88 -2.55 -11.46 9.19
CA HIS A 88 -2.03 -10.12 9.44
C HIS A 88 -1.37 -10.03 10.81
N ARG A 89 -0.48 -9.05 10.95
CA ARG A 89 0.09 -8.65 12.24
C ARG A 89 0.01 -7.14 12.39
N ILE A 90 -0.06 -6.71 13.64
CA ILE A 90 -0.10 -5.30 14.01
C ILE A 90 1.20 -4.95 14.71
N GLU A 91 1.84 -3.89 14.27
CA GLU A 91 2.96 -3.28 14.95
C GLU A 91 2.52 -1.94 15.54
N VAL A 92 2.66 -1.81 16.86
CA VAL A 92 2.32 -0.58 17.58
C VAL A 92 3.56 0.31 17.65
N ARG A 93 3.46 1.49 17.04
CA ARG A 93 4.56 2.47 17.02
C ARG A 93 4.63 3.25 18.33
N ARG A 94 5.75 3.96 18.53
CA ARG A 94 5.97 4.78 19.75
C ARG A 94 4.94 5.89 19.94
N ASP A 95 4.38 6.40 18.85
CA ASP A 95 3.30 7.40 18.85
C ASP A 95 1.90 6.79 18.95
N ALA A 96 1.80 5.50 19.29
CA ALA A 96 0.58 4.71 19.37
C ALA A 96 -0.21 4.59 18.05
N THR A 97 0.44 4.85 16.90
CA THR A 97 -0.12 4.51 15.60
C THR A 97 0.14 3.05 15.24
N PHE A 98 -0.68 2.48 14.35
CA PHE A 98 -0.56 1.09 13.93
C PHE A 98 -0.04 0.95 12.51
N ASP A 99 0.97 0.10 12.34
CA ASP A 99 1.38 -0.46 11.06
C ASP A 99 0.76 -1.86 10.95
N VAL A 100 -0.09 -2.05 9.94
CA VAL A 100 -0.81 -3.30 9.69
C VAL A 100 -0.18 -4.00 8.50
N PHE A 101 0.50 -5.11 8.77
CA PHE A 101 1.09 -5.97 7.77
C PHE A 101 0.13 -7.11 7.49
N PHE A 102 -0.14 -7.38 6.21
CA PHE A 102 -1.04 -8.46 5.83
C PHE A 102 -0.58 -9.19 4.58
N ARG A 103 -0.90 -10.48 4.53
CA ARG A 103 -0.53 -11.35 3.42
C ARG A 103 -1.35 -11.03 2.18
N VAL A 104 -0.68 -11.02 1.03
CA VAL A 104 -1.25 -10.79 -0.28
C VAL A 104 -1.01 -12.01 -1.15
N SER A 105 -2.07 -12.72 -1.51
CA SER A 105 -2.00 -13.84 -2.47
C SER A 105 -1.92 -13.34 -3.91
N GLU A 106 -1.40 -14.19 -4.81
CA GLU A 106 -1.27 -13.85 -6.24
C GLU A 106 -2.60 -13.47 -6.90
N ASP A 107 -3.69 -14.12 -6.49
CA ASP A 107 -5.03 -13.96 -7.06
C ASP A 107 -5.86 -12.84 -6.42
N CYS A 108 -5.28 -12.09 -5.47
CA CYS A 108 -5.99 -11.04 -4.74
C CYS A 108 -5.23 -9.70 -4.79
N ASP A 109 -5.92 -8.66 -5.24
CA ASP A 109 -5.41 -7.28 -5.29
C ASP A 109 -6.29 -6.29 -4.52
N ARG A 110 -7.42 -6.75 -3.97
CA ARG A 110 -8.35 -5.94 -3.17
C ARG A 110 -8.66 -6.59 -1.84
N PHE A 111 -8.55 -5.77 -0.80
CA PHE A 111 -8.74 -6.16 0.59
C PHE A 111 -9.65 -5.17 1.30
N HIS A 112 -10.24 -5.61 2.40
CA HIS A 112 -10.96 -4.78 3.34
C HIS A 112 -10.30 -4.89 4.71
N LEU A 113 -10.03 -3.75 5.33
CA LEU A 113 -9.54 -3.68 6.70
C LEU A 113 -10.66 -3.14 7.57
N TYR A 114 -11.01 -3.87 8.62
CA TYR A 114 -12.05 -3.53 9.58
C TYR A 114 -11.43 -3.26 10.96
N TYR A 115 -12.00 -2.33 11.72
CA TYR A 115 -11.45 -1.93 13.01
C TYR A 115 -12.49 -1.25 13.93
N GLY A 116 -12.12 -1.10 15.20
CA GLY A 116 -12.85 -0.30 16.20
C GLY A 116 -14.01 -1.00 16.89
N SER A 117 -14.10 -2.33 16.81
CA SER A 117 -15.12 -3.08 17.56
C SER A 117 -14.84 -3.12 19.06
N GLY A 118 -13.62 -2.82 19.50
CA GLY A 118 -13.19 -2.99 20.89
C GLY A 118 -13.02 -4.45 21.32
N GLN A 119 -13.38 -5.41 20.46
CA GLN A 119 -13.28 -6.85 20.69
C GLN A 119 -12.09 -7.43 19.94
N ALA A 120 -11.23 -8.14 20.67
CA ALA A 120 -10.08 -8.82 20.08
C ALA A 120 -10.53 -9.84 19.02
N GLN A 121 -9.92 -9.77 17.84
CA GLN A 121 -10.07 -10.68 16.73
C GLN A 121 -9.06 -11.81 16.88
N SER A 122 -9.50 -13.04 16.65
CA SER A 122 -8.71 -14.24 16.90
C SER A 122 -8.05 -14.75 15.62
N GLN A 123 -7.15 -13.99 15.01
CA GLN A 123 -6.48 -14.42 13.77
C GLN A 123 -5.04 -13.91 13.71
N HIS A 124 -4.12 -14.72 14.24
CA HIS A 124 -2.69 -14.60 14.00
C HIS A 124 -2.24 -15.91 13.35
N GLU A 125 -2.17 -15.93 12.04
CA GLU A 125 -1.41 -16.95 11.32
C GLU A 125 -0.07 -16.31 10.95
N GLU A 126 1.03 -16.91 11.38
CA GLU A 126 2.36 -16.46 10.97
C GLU A 126 2.61 -16.89 9.53
N TRP A 127 3.20 -15.99 8.73
CA TRP A 127 3.70 -16.32 7.40
C TRP A 127 5.13 -15.80 7.23
N ALA A 128 5.86 -16.39 6.28
CA ALA A 128 7.18 -15.91 5.92
C ALA A 128 7.05 -14.63 5.09
N GLU A 129 7.15 -13.48 5.75
CA GLU A 129 6.97 -12.17 5.11
C GLU A 129 8.02 -11.90 4.03
N SER A 130 7.55 -11.52 2.85
CA SER A 130 8.34 -10.89 1.79
C SER A 130 7.81 -9.47 1.56
N PRO A 131 8.25 -8.48 2.37
CA PRO A 131 7.84 -7.10 2.20
C PRO A 131 8.50 -6.46 0.98
N GLY A 132 7.78 -5.54 0.37
CA GLY A 132 8.28 -4.72 -0.73
C GLY A 132 8.18 -3.23 -0.44
N GLY A 133 8.31 -2.44 -1.51
CA GLY A 133 8.15 -1.00 -1.46
C GLY A 133 9.47 -0.28 -1.23
N LEU A 134 9.41 0.88 -0.59
CA LEU A 134 10.54 1.76 -0.35
C LEU A 134 10.62 2.06 1.15
N PHE A 135 11.82 2.03 1.69
CA PHE A 135 12.15 2.50 3.02
C PHE A 135 13.10 3.68 2.91
N LEU A 136 12.90 4.67 3.78
CA LEU A 136 13.86 5.73 4.04
C LEU A 136 14.43 5.51 5.43
N GLU A 137 15.74 5.54 5.51
CA GLU A 137 16.49 5.70 6.75
C GLU A 137 17.32 6.98 6.67
N THR A 138 17.37 7.74 7.76
CA THR A 138 18.37 8.82 7.88
C THR A 138 19.36 8.54 8.99
N ARG A 139 20.65 8.81 8.70
CA ARG A 139 21.75 8.55 9.64
C ARG A 139 22.59 9.81 9.85
N PRO A 140 22.94 10.18 11.09
CA PRO A 140 23.88 11.27 11.32
C PRO A 140 25.27 10.91 10.78
N ILE A 141 25.95 11.92 10.23
CA ILE A 141 27.38 11.86 9.93
C ILE A 141 28.11 12.99 10.64
N ARG A 142 29.41 12.80 10.86
CA ARG A 142 30.25 13.81 11.54
C ARG A 142 30.92 14.79 10.59
N GLN A 143 31.03 14.42 9.32
CA GLN A 143 31.70 15.20 8.28
C GLN A 143 31.03 14.97 6.93
N PRO A 144 30.99 15.97 6.04
CA PRO A 144 30.38 15.83 4.71
C PRO A 144 31.06 14.73 3.88
N VAL A 145 30.28 14.02 3.07
CA VAL A 145 30.78 13.06 2.08
C VAL A 145 30.60 13.67 0.70
N ARG A 146 31.69 14.14 0.09
CA ARG A 146 31.65 14.90 -1.19
C ARG A 146 31.89 14.03 -2.43
N ARG A 147 32.16 12.74 -2.27
CA ARG A 147 32.42 11.82 -3.39
C ARG A 147 31.49 10.62 -3.31
N ALA A 148 30.80 10.34 -4.41
CA ALA A 148 29.87 9.20 -4.51
C ALA A 148 30.53 7.86 -4.12
N ALA A 149 31.79 7.64 -4.51
CA ALA A 149 32.53 6.41 -4.21
C ALA A 149 32.76 6.17 -2.70
N ASP A 150 32.71 7.21 -1.88
CA ASP A 150 32.91 7.10 -0.43
C ASP A 150 31.61 6.80 0.33
N LEU A 151 30.43 6.99 -0.31
CA LEU A 151 29.12 6.82 0.32
C LEU A 151 28.89 5.40 0.87
N PRO A 152 29.18 4.30 0.13
CA PRO A 152 29.02 2.96 0.68
C PRO A 152 29.86 2.73 1.96
N GLY A 153 31.06 3.31 2.00
CA GLY A 153 31.90 3.27 3.20
C GLY A 153 31.32 4.12 4.35
N ALA A 154 30.73 5.27 4.04
CA ALA A 154 30.08 6.12 5.04
C ALA A 154 28.84 5.44 5.65
N VAL A 155 28.00 4.80 4.84
CA VAL A 155 26.84 4.02 5.32
C VAL A 155 27.28 2.92 6.29
N ARG A 156 28.35 2.17 5.97
CA ARG A 156 28.86 1.12 6.87
C ARG A 156 29.46 1.64 8.17
N ARG A 157 30.08 2.82 8.16
CA ARG A 157 30.74 3.40 9.35
C ARG A 157 29.79 4.10 10.32
N ASN A 158 28.66 4.62 9.82
CA ASN A 158 27.67 5.30 10.64
C ASN A 158 26.48 4.36 10.81
N SER A 159 26.47 3.63 11.93
CA SER A 159 25.39 2.69 12.30
C SER A 159 24.25 3.34 13.07
N ASP A 160 24.50 4.53 13.64
CA ASP A 160 23.46 5.28 14.33
C ASP A 160 22.38 5.70 13.31
N SER A 161 21.13 5.60 13.72
CA SER A 161 19.97 5.95 12.91
C SER A 161 19.15 6.99 13.65
N PHE A 162 18.71 8.02 12.93
CA PHE A 162 17.65 8.90 13.44
C PHE A 162 16.33 8.14 13.49
N ASP A 163 15.94 7.55 12.36
CA ASP A 163 14.81 6.63 12.24
C ASP A 163 14.86 5.91 10.87
N ARG A 164 14.09 4.83 10.73
CA ARG A 164 13.87 4.11 9.46
C ARG A 164 12.39 3.78 9.33
N LYS A 165 11.77 4.18 8.22
CA LYS A 165 10.34 3.98 7.98
C LYS A 165 10.04 3.59 6.54
N PRO A 166 8.93 2.87 6.30
CA PRO A 166 8.29 2.81 4.99
C PRO A 166 8.11 4.22 4.43
N TRP A 167 8.34 4.38 3.14
CA TRP A 167 8.42 5.68 2.48
C TRP A 167 7.74 5.64 1.12
N ALA A 168 7.16 6.78 0.70
CA ALA A 168 6.31 6.83 -0.48
C ALA A 168 7.06 7.21 -1.76
N GLN A 169 8.18 7.94 -1.64
CA GLN A 169 8.84 8.55 -2.77
C GLN A 169 10.34 8.73 -2.52
N ILE A 170 11.12 8.89 -3.59
CA ILE A 170 12.51 9.35 -3.49
C ILE A 170 12.49 10.83 -3.85
N TRP A 171 13.00 11.68 -2.96
CA TRP A 171 13.23 13.14 -3.10
C TRP A 171 12.68 13.86 -1.87
N ASP A 172 13.47 13.87 -0.81
CA ASP A 172 13.18 14.62 0.41
C ASP A 172 14.11 15.84 0.49
N MET A 173 13.50 17.02 0.63
CA MET A 173 14.23 18.29 0.70
C MET A 173 14.88 18.53 2.07
N GLU A 174 14.35 17.90 3.11
CA GLU A 174 14.71 18.05 4.52
C GLU A 174 14.78 16.66 5.18
N ASN A 175 15.41 16.56 6.34
CA ASN A 175 15.50 15.30 7.08
C ASN A 175 14.20 15.05 7.86
N PRO A 176 13.37 14.06 7.50
CA PRO A 176 12.09 13.85 8.18
C PRO A 176 12.23 13.28 9.59
N PHE A 177 13.43 12.82 10.00
CA PHE A 177 13.64 12.09 11.25
C PHE A 177 14.60 12.76 12.23
N GLY A 178 15.21 13.89 11.86
CA GLY A 178 16.25 14.49 12.67
C GLY A 178 16.64 15.88 12.21
N ARG A 179 17.88 16.26 12.51
CA ARG A 179 18.44 17.54 12.10
C ARG A 179 18.71 17.58 10.59
N ASP A 180 18.65 18.76 10.00
CA ASP A 180 18.86 18.97 8.56
C ASP A 180 20.34 19.11 8.16
N ASP A 181 21.27 19.04 9.11
CA ASP A 181 22.70 19.10 8.84
C ASP A 181 23.41 17.76 9.03
N LEU A 182 24.39 17.48 8.15
CA LEU A 182 25.30 16.35 8.26
C LEU A 182 24.55 15.03 8.54
N TYR A 183 23.78 14.59 7.55
CA TYR A 183 23.11 13.29 7.56
C TYR A 183 23.21 12.60 6.19
N LEU A 184 22.92 11.31 6.17
CA LEU A 184 22.72 10.51 4.96
C LEU A 184 21.23 10.19 4.84
N SER A 185 20.66 10.35 3.65
CA SER A 185 19.39 9.74 3.27
C SER A 185 19.66 8.42 2.55
N ILE A 186 19.16 7.33 3.11
CA ILE A 186 19.34 5.98 2.58
C ILE A 186 17.97 5.46 2.15
N TYR A 187 17.80 5.36 0.84
CA TYR A 187 16.61 4.79 0.22
C TYR A 187 16.88 3.33 -0.14
N GLU A 188 16.08 2.41 0.39
CA GLU A 188 16.21 0.97 0.14
C GLU A 188 14.85 0.41 -0.26
N GLY A 189 14.79 -0.36 -1.35
CA GLY A 189 13.51 -0.87 -1.81
C GLY A 189 13.57 -1.70 -3.07
N THR A 190 12.39 -2.10 -3.54
CA THR A 190 12.21 -2.93 -4.73
C THR A 190 11.78 -2.09 -5.92
N LEU A 191 12.40 -2.32 -7.08
CA LEU A 191 12.03 -1.65 -8.32
C LEU A 191 11.23 -2.60 -9.23
N TYR A 192 10.04 -2.17 -9.65
CA TYR A 192 9.26 -2.86 -10.68
C TYR A 192 9.63 -2.37 -12.09
N CYS A 193 10.11 -3.29 -12.93
CA CYS A 193 10.42 -3.04 -14.33
C CYS A 193 9.34 -3.68 -15.23
N PRO A 194 8.34 -2.93 -15.73
CA PRO A 194 7.19 -3.49 -16.44
C PRO A 194 7.52 -4.11 -17.79
N GLU A 195 8.61 -3.69 -18.42
CA GLU A 195 9.00 -4.12 -19.75
C GLU A 195 10.42 -4.68 -19.72
N ARG A 196 10.68 -5.68 -20.57
CA ARG A 196 12.04 -6.17 -20.75
C ARG A 196 12.81 -5.12 -21.56
N GLY A 197 13.94 -4.67 -21.03
CA GLY A 197 14.74 -3.70 -21.76
C GLY A 197 15.89 -3.14 -20.95
N ARG A 198 16.54 -2.14 -21.54
CA ARG A 198 17.60 -1.38 -20.88
C ARG A 198 16.98 -0.19 -20.16
N TYR A 199 17.17 -0.14 -18.84
CA TYR A 199 16.84 1.01 -18.01
C TYR A 199 18.08 1.88 -17.81
N VAL A 200 17.90 3.19 -17.80
CA VAL A 200 18.94 4.16 -17.49
C VAL A 200 18.45 4.98 -16.31
N PHE A 201 19.26 5.03 -15.25
CA PHE A 201 18.97 5.78 -14.04
C PHE A 201 19.89 7.00 -13.96
N ALA A 202 19.34 8.12 -13.51
CA ALA A 202 20.09 9.32 -13.18
C ALA A 202 19.74 9.71 -11.74
N VAL A 203 20.75 10.08 -10.97
CA VAL A 203 20.59 10.60 -9.62
C VAL A 203 21.07 12.04 -9.57
N ASN A 204 20.34 12.87 -8.83
CA ASN A 204 20.69 14.27 -8.59
C ASN A 204 20.79 14.49 -7.07
N SER A 205 21.82 15.21 -6.64
CA SER A 205 22.07 15.56 -5.24
C SER A 205 22.93 16.82 -5.19
N ASP A 206 22.77 17.60 -4.14
CA ASP A 206 23.57 18.80 -3.89
C ASP A 206 25.04 18.45 -3.56
N ASP A 207 25.25 17.37 -2.78
CA ASP A 207 26.57 16.94 -2.33
C ASP A 207 27.11 15.70 -3.06
N ALA A 208 26.47 14.56 -2.84
CA ALA A 208 26.85 13.29 -3.44
C ALA A 208 25.67 12.33 -3.38
N ALA A 209 25.48 11.57 -4.45
CA ALA A 209 24.54 10.45 -4.50
C ALA A 209 25.25 9.18 -4.96
N PHE A 210 24.77 8.05 -4.45
CA PHE A 210 25.17 6.73 -4.90
C PHE A 210 23.90 5.92 -5.12
N PHE A 211 23.85 5.23 -6.26
CA PHE A 211 22.76 4.34 -6.62
C PHE A 211 23.34 2.98 -6.98
N ALA A 212 22.74 1.94 -6.42
CA ALA A 212 23.05 0.56 -6.75
C ALA A 212 21.75 -0.24 -6.81
N ILE A 213 21.78 -1.29 -7.63
CA ILE A 213 20.76 -2.32 -7.69
C ILE A 213 21.47 -3.62 -7.36
N GLU A 214 21.00 -4.32 -6.35
CA GLU A 214 21.41 -5.70 -6.08
C GLU A 214 20.53 -6.62 -6.94
N GLY A 215 21.14 -7.59 -7.60
CA GLY A 215 20.49 -8.53 -8.51
C GLY A 215 20.89 -9.96 -8.19
#